data_AF-A0A063ZM16-F1
#
_entry.id   AF-A0A063ZM16-F1
#
_cell.length_a   1.000
_cell.length_b   1.000
_cell.length_c   1.000
_cell.angle_alpha   90.00
_cell.angle_beta   90.00
_cell.angle_gamma   90.00
#
_symmetry.space_group_name_H-M   'P 1'
#
loop_
_entity.id
_entity.type
_entity.pdbx_description
1 polymer ?
#
loop_
_entity_poly.entity_id
_entity_poly.type
_entity_poly.pdbx_seq_one_letter_code
_entity_poly.pdbx_strand_id
1 'polypeptide(L)'
;MTDNRTATRLIKTAIAGVILLALFASWLAMEWTGREPDSLILIGAVAIALGAGYYLWDDAMSDGVQAVGDLQGEDGGDSQED
;
A
#
# COMPACT_ATOMS: atom_id res chain seq x y z
N MET A 1 -10.77 22.32 -2.98
CA MET A 1 -10.14 21.96 -4.25
C MET A 1 -9.23 20.78 -3.94
N THR A 2 -9.75 19.56 -3.99
CA THR A 2 -8.97 18.34 -3.68
C THR A 2 -7.88 18.20 -4.73
N ASP A 3 -6.63 18.17 -4.29
CA ASP A 3 -5.48 18.07 -5.17
C ASP A 3 -5.54 16.72 -5.92
N ASN A 4 -5.55 16.76 -7.25
CA ASN A 4 -5.74 15.60 -8.12
C ASN A 4 -4.67 14.51 -7.85
N ARG A 5 -3.53 14.90 -7.28
CA ARG A 5 -2.45 14.00 -6.85
C ARG A 5 -2.84 13.14 -5.65
N THR A 6 -3.48 13.71 -4.64
CA THR A 6 -3.90 12.98 -3.42
C THR A 6 -4.96 11.93 -3.75
N ALA A 7 -5.93 12.28 -4.59
CA ALA A 7 -6.95 11.34 -5.06
C ALA A 7 -6.32 10.17 -5.85
N THR A 8 -5.34 10.46 -6.71
CA THR A 8 -4.64 9.44 -7.49
C THR A 8 -3.84 8.49 -6.60
N ARG A 9 -3.19 8.99 -5.54
CA ARG A 9 -2.44 8.19 -4.57
C ARG A 9 -3.38 7.24 -3.82
N LEU A 10 -4.48 7.76 -3.26
CA LEU A 10 -5.50 6.97 -2.56
C LEU A 10 -6.09 5.85 -3.42
N ILE A 11 -6.41 6.16 -4.69
CA ILE A 11 -6.94 5.16 -5.62
C ILE A 11 -5.93 4.03 -5.87
N LYS A 12 -4.66 4.36 -6.05
CA LYS A 12 -3.60 3.35 -6.25
C LYS A 12 -3.40 2.47 -5.02
N THR A 13 -3.41 3.06 -3.82
CA THR A 13 -3.32 2.34 -2.54
C THR A 13 -4.52 1.41 -2.36
N ALA A 14 -5.73 1.86 -2.67
CA ALA A 14 -6.93 1.02 -2.65
C ALA A 14 -6.84 -0.15 -3.65
N ILE A 15 -6.38 0.11 -4.88
CA ILE A 15 -6.19 -0.94 -5.89
C ILE A 15 -5.15 -1.98 -5.42
N ALA A 16 -4.03 -1.53 -4.87
CA ALA A 16 -3.00 -2.44 -4.35
C ALA A 16 -3.53 -3.33 -3.21
N GLY A 17 -4.35 -2.77 -2.31
CA GLY A 17 -5.05 -3.53 -1.28
C GLY A 17 -6.03 -4.56 -1.85
N VAL A 18 -6.80 -4.18 -2.88
CA VAL A 18 -7.73 -5.10 -3.56
C VAL A 18 -6.99 -6.26 -4.24
N ILE A 19 -5.83 -5.99 -4.86
CA ILE A 19 -4.99 -7.03 -5.48
C ILE A 19 -4.56 -8.07 -4.44
N LEU A 20 -4.08 -7.64 -3.27
CA LEU A 20 -3.69 -8.55 -2.20
C LEU A 20 -4.87 -9.36 -1.68
N LEU A 21 -6.01 -8.70 -1.41
CA LEU A 21 -7.23 -9.38 -0.97
C LEU A 21 -7.71 -10.41 -2.01
N ALA A 22 -7.65 -10.09 -3.30
CA ALA A 22 -8.03 -10.99 -4.37
C ALA A 22 -7.12 -12.23 -4.43
N LEU A 23 -5.81 -12.07 -4.21
CA LEU A 23 -4.89 -13.21 -4.13
C LEU A 23 -5.28 -14.15 -2.98
N PHE A 24 -5.48 -13.62 -1.78
CA PHE A 24 -5.85 -14.43 -0.62
C PHE A 24 -7.23 -15.07 -0.75
N ALA A 25 -8.22 -14.34 -1.28
CA ALA A 25 -9.54 -14.88 -1.53
C ALA A 25 -9.50 -16.02 -2.56
N SER A 26 -8.69 -15.86 -3.62
CA SER A 26 -8.49 -16.91 -4.62
C SER A 26 -7.83 -18.13 -3.99
N TRP A 27 -6.78 -17.93 -3.17
CA TRP A 27 -6.11 -19.02 -2.46
C TRP A 27 -7.07 -19.77 -1.53
N LEU A 28 -7.86 -19.04 -0.73
CA LEU A 28 -8.84 -19.62 0.18
C LEU A 28 -9.94 -20.40 -0.56
N ALA A 29 -10.40 -19.89 -1.69
CA ALA A 29 -11.38 -20.57 -2.54
C ALA A 29 -10.81 -21.87 -3.15
N MET A 30 -9.51 -21.89 -3.49
CA MET A 30 -8.84 -23.09 -4.00
C MET A 30 -8.69 -24.15 -2.91
N GLU A 31 -8.27 -23.74 -1.70
CA GLU A 31 -8.17 -24.63 -0.55
C GLU A 31 -9.52 -25.28 -0.21
N TRP A 32 -10.60 -24.48 -0.27
CA TRP A 32 -11.95 -24.99 0.00
C TRP A 32 -12.49 -25.94 -1.08
N THR A 33 -12.10 -25.72 -2.35
CA THR A 33 -12.54 -26.55 -3.48
C THR A 33 -11.64 -27.76 -3.74
N GLY A 34 -10.54 -27.90 -3.00
CA GLY A 34 -9.56 -28.98 -3.17
C GLY A 34 -8.91 -28.96 -4.56
N ARG A 35 -8.86 -27.80 -5.21
CA ARG A 35 -8.37 -27.67 -6.58
C ARG A 35 -6.92 -27.21 -6.57
N GLU A 36 -6.05 -27.99 -7.20
CA GLU A 36 -4.67 -27.59 -7.43
C GLU A 36 -4.60 -26.57 -8.58
N PRO A 37 -4.09 -25.36 -8.34
CA PRO A 37 -3.91 -24.36 -9.38
C PRO A 37 -2.72 -24.65 -10.29
N ASP A 38 -2.79 -24.10 -11.50
CA ASP A 38 -1.65 -24.05 -12.41
C ASP A 38 -0.53 -23.18 -11.81
N SER A 39 0.61 -23.80 -11.55
CA SER A 39 1.78 -23.20 -10.94
C SER A 39 2.26 -21.93 -11.67
N LEU A 40 2.11 -21.86 -13.00
CA LEU A 40 2.52 -20.69 -13.77
C LEU A 40 1.63 -19.47 -13.50
N ILE A 41 0.32 -19.70 -13.41
CA ILE A 41 -0.64 -18.64 -13.09
C ILE A 41 -0.42 -18.14 -11.67
N LEU A 42 -0.10 -19.04 -10.75
CA LEU A 42 0.14 -18.70 -9.35
C LEU A 42 1.40 -17.87 -9.16
N ILE A 43 2.49 -18.21 -9.85
CA ILE A 43 3.72 -17.41 -9.83
C ILE A 43 3.45 -16.00 -10.36
N GLY A 44 2.67 -15.87 -11.44
CA GLY A 44 2.25 -14.57 -11.96
C GLY A 44 1.42 -13.76 -10.96
N ALA A 45 0.44 -14.40 -10.32
CA ALA A 45 -0.41 -13.77 -9.31
C ALA A 45 0.40 -13.30 -8.08
N VAL A 46 1.36 -14.12 -7.63
CA VAL A 46 2.27 -13.79 -6.53
C VAL A 46 3.19 -12.63 -6.90
N ALA A 47 3.73 -12.58 -8.11
CA ALA A 47 4.57 -11.46 -8.55
C ALA A 47 3.81 -10.13 -8.55
N ILE A 48 2.55 -10.13 -9.02
CA ILE A 48 1.68 -8.95 -8.99
C ILE A 48 1.38 -8.54 -7.54
N ALA A 49 1.09 -9.50 -6.67
CA ALA A 49 0.84 -9.24 -5.26
C ALA A 49 2.07 -8.69 -4.53
N LEU A 50 3.27 -9.19 -4.83
CA LEU A 50 4.52 -8.65 -4.29
C LEU A 50 4.74 -7.20 -4.72
N GLY A 51 4.46 -6.87 -5.98
CA GLY A 51 4.52 -5.48 -6.46
C GLY A 51 3.52 -4.57 -5.73
N ALA A 52 2.28 -5.05 -5.54
CA ALA A 52 1.25 -4.32 -4.78
C ALA A 52 1.65 -4.14 -3.30
N GLY A 53 2.18 -5.19 -2.66
CA GLY A 53 2.65 -5.13 -1.28
C GLY A 53 3.84 -4.18 -1.11
N TYR A 54 4.80 -4.20 -2.03
CA TYR A 54 5.92 -3.26 -2.03
C TYR A 54 5.45 -1.81 -2.18
N TYR A 55 4.50 -1.56 -3.08
CA TYR A 55 3.89 -0.23 -3.23
C TYR A 55 3.22 0.23 -1.93
N LEU A 56 2.39 -0.61 -1.30
CA LEU A 56 1.73 -0.27 -0.03
C LEU A 56 2.74 0.01 1.09
N TRP A 57 3.83 -0.75 1.13
CA TRP A 57 4.91 -0.55 2.09
C TRP A 57 5.58 0.81 1.90
N ASP A 58 5.96 1.14 0.66
CA ASP A 58 6.58 2.43 0.32
C ASP A 58 5.64 3.60 0.63
N ASP A 59 4.36 3.44 0.29
CA ASP A 59 3.32 4.43 0.56
C ASP A 59 3.15 4.71 2.06
N ALA A 60 3.06 3.65 2.87
CA ALA A 60 2.95 3.75 4.32
C ALA A 60 4.22 4.34 4.97
N MET A 61 5.40 3.98 4.45
CA MET A 61 6.66 4.53 4.93
C MET A 61 6.77 6.03 4.66
N SER A 62 6.34 6.47 3.47
CA SER A 62 6.31 7.89 3.12
C SER A 62 5.41 8.70 4.05
N ASP A 63 4.24 8.16 4.41
CA ASP A 63 3.32 8.82 5.35
C ASP A 63 3.91 8.88 6.77
N GLY A 64 4.62 7.82 7.18
CA GLY A 64 5.33 7.79 8.46
C GLY A 64 6.48 8.80 8.54
N VAL A 65 7.27 8.96 7.48
CA VAL A 65 8.33 9.97 7.40
C VAL A 65 7.75 11.38 7.47
N GLN A 66 6.63 11.62 6.79
CA GLN A 66 5.95 12.92 6.85
C GLN A 66 5.48 13.24 8.27
N ALA A 67 4.82 12.29 8.94
CA ALA A 67 4.38 12.46 10.32
C ALA A 67 5.53 12.72 11.29
N VAL A 68 6.68 12.07 11.10
CA VAL A 68 7.88 12.31 11.92
C VAL A 68 8.49 13.70 11.65
N GLY A 69 8.47 14.16 10.40
CA GLY A 69 8.90 15.51 10.04
C GLY A 69 8.01 16.60 10.66
N ASP A 70 6.69 16.39 10.69
CA ASP A 70 5.74 17.30 11.33
C ASP A 70 6.01 17.39 12.85
N LEU A 71 6.22 16.24 13.51
CA LEU A 71 6.56 16.19 14.94
C LEU A 71 7.91 16.82 15.30
N GLN A 72 8.89 16.79 14.39
CA GLN A 72 10.20 17.44 14.59
C GLN A 72 10.20 18.93 14.20
N GLY A 73 9.30 19.35 13.31
CA GLY A 73 9.11 20.75 12.93
C GLY A 73 8.39 21.59 13.98
N GLU A 74 7.57 20.95 14.83
CA GLU A 74 6.85 21.59 15.94
C GLU A 74 7.74 22.03 17.12
N ASP A 75 9.04 21.71 17.11
CA ASP A 75 10.05 22.20 18.07
C ASP A 75 11.03 23.23 17.47
N GLY A 76 10.81 23.67 16.22
CA GLY A 76 11.77 24.45 15.44
C GLY A 76 11.47 25.95 15.25
N GLY A 77 10.46 26.51 15.91
CA GLY A 77 10.07 27.90 15.63
C GLY A 77 9.17 28.51 16.67
N ASP A 78 9.74 28.90 17.81
CA ASP A 78 9.31 30.09 18.56
C ASP A 78 10.48 30.62 19.40
N SER A 79 11.37 31.35 18.74
CA SER A 79 12.18 32.41 19.36
C SER A 79 12.43 33.48 18.30
N GLN A 80 11.35 34.10 17.87
CA GLN A 80 11.37 35.48 17.40
C GLN A 80 11.26 36.37 18.63
N GLU A 81 12.38 36.91 19.10
CA GLU A 81 12.40 38.08 19.99
C GLU A 81 13.63 38.95 19.63
N ASP A 82 13.30 40.13 19.11
CA ASP A 82 14.03 41.39 18.89
C ASP A 82 15.33 41.45 18.05
#